data_AF-A0A285S4A9-F1
#
_entry.id   AF-A0A285S4A9-F1
#
_cell.length_a   1.000
_cell.length_b   1.000
_cell.length_c   1.000
_cell.angle_alpha   90.00
_cell.angle_beta   90.00
_cell.angle_gamma   90.00
#
_symmetry.space_group_name_H-M   'P 1'
#
loop_
_entity.id
_entity.type
_entity.pdbx_description
1 polymer ?
#
loop_
_entity_poly.entity_id
_entity_poly.type
_entity_poly.pdbx_seq_one_letter_code
_entity_poly.pdbx_strand_id
1 'polypeptide(L)'
;MAKYVCSVCGYVYEGENPPEECPICHAKSDKFKKVEGELTLAAEHEFGVYASTVKNNPEISDEDKKYIFEQLKSNFEGECSEVGMYLCMARVAHREGYPEIGLYWEKAAFEEAEHAAKFAELLGSDLEVNMTDSTKKNLAWRVDCEYGATSGKFDLAKCAKKNNLDAIHDTVHEMARDEARHGKALEGLLKRYFG
;
A
#
# COMPACT_ATOMS: atom_id res chain seq x y z
N MET A 1 -32.65 6.04 22.25
CA MET A 1 -33.32 5.59 21.01
C MET A 1 -32.62 4.34 20.52
N ALA A 2 -33.33 3.38 19.93
CA ALA A 2 -32.71 2.18 19.37
C ALA A 2 -32.15 2.48 17.98
N LYS A 3 -31.06 1.79 17.63
CA LYS A 3 -30.41 1.90 16.32
C LYS A 3 -30.75 0.67 15.49
N TYR A 4 -31.15 0.88 14.25
CA TYR A 4 -31.49 -0.18 13.30
C TYR A 4 -30.64 -0.03 12.04
N VAL A 5 -30.10 -1.13 11.54
CA VAL A 5 -29.28 -1.17 10.32
C VAL A 5 -29.99 -1.99 9.26
N CYS A 6 -30.19 -1.42 8.08
CA CYS A 6 -30.70 -2.14 6.93
C CYS A 6 -29.65 -3.16 6.47
N SER A 7 -29.98 -4.44 6.46
CA SER A 7 -29.08 -5.53 6.07
C SER A 7 -28.82 -5.62 4.56
N VAL A 8 -29.49 -4.79 3.75
CA VAL A 8 -29.30 -4.75 2.29
C VAL A 8 -28.27 -3.70 1.90
N CYS A 9 -28.35 -2.50 2.48
CA CYS A 9 -27.52 -1.36 2.06
C CYS A 9 -26.76 -0.67 3.21
N GLY A 10 -26.90 -1.14 4.45
CA GLY A 10 -26.22 -0.56 5.61
C GLY A 10 -26.83 0.73 6.15
N TYR A 11 -27.95 1.23 5.61
CA TYR A 11 -28.59 2.45 6.10
C TYR A 11 -28.93 2.33 7.60
N VAL A 12 -28.56 3.36 8.36
CA VAL A 12 -28.77 3.44 9.80
C VAL A 12 -29.99 4.32 10.10
N TYR A 13 -30.94 3.79 10.87
CA TYR A 13 -32.07 4.52 11.40
C TYR A 13 -32.03 4.55 12.93
N GLU A 14 -32.33 5.70 13.53
CA GLU A 14 -32.47 5.86 14.98
C GLU A 14 -33.91 6.20 15.34
N GLY A 15 -34.55 5.39 16.18
CA GLY A 15 -35.94 5.56 16.59
C GLY A 15 -36.42 4.47 17.55
N GLU A 16 -37.72 4.44 17.81
CA GLU A 16 -38.31 3.38 18.64
C GLU A 16 -38.53 2.06 17.89
N ASN A 17 -38.85 2.15 16.59
CA ASN A 17 -39.11 1.02 15.69
C ASN A 17 -38.42 1.28 14.34
N PRO A 18 -38.04 0.25 13.56
CA PRO A 18 -37.48 0.46 12.22
C PRO A 18 -38.52 1.09 11.28
N PRO A 19 -38.10 1.86 10.26
CA PRO A 19 -39.03 2.44 9.30
C PRO A 19 -39.71 1.34 8.48
N GLU A 20 -40.94 1.58 8.01
CA GLU A 20 -41.67 0.63 7.14
C GLU A 20 -40.88 0.27 5.88
N GLU A 21 -40.12 1.24 5.37
CA GLU A 21 -39.32 1.12 4.16
C GLU A 21 -38.00 1.87 4.31
N CYS A 22 -36.91 1.24 3.84
CA CYS A 22 -35.60 1.85 3.82
C CYS A 22 -35.57 3.02 2.81
N PRO A 23 -35.15 4.24 3.20
CA PRO A 23 -35.14 5.40 2.30
C PRO A 23 -34.07 5.32 1.20
N ILE A 24 -33.15 4.35 1.27
CA ILE A 24 -32.05 4.19 0.32
C ILE A 24 -32.31 3.08 -0.69
N CYS A 25 -32.64 1.87 -0.21
CA CYS A 25 -32.81 0.70 -1.07
C CYS A 25 -34.25 0.19 -1.15
N HIS A 26 -35.19 0.86 -0.49
CA HIS A 26 -36.62 0.50 -0.49
C HIS A 26 -36.93 -0.90 0.07
N ALA A 27 -35.95 -1.55 0.71
CA ALA A 27 -36.17 -2.78 1.46
C ALA A 27 -37.15 -2.55 2.61
N LYS A 28 -38.04 -3.52 2.87
CA LYS A 28 -39.04 -3.44 3.93
C LYS A 28 -38.42 -3.53 5.33
N SER A 29 -39.21 -3.16 6.33
CA SER A 29 -38.81 -3.11 7.75
C SER A 29 -38.20 -4.42 8.28
N ASP A 30 -38.54 -5.58 7.71
CA ASP A 30 -37.99 -6.89 8.06
C ASP A 30 -36.48 -7.03 7.76
N LYS A 31 -35.93 -6.17 6.91
CA LYS A 31 -34.50 -6.09 6.61
C LYS A 31 -33.73 -5.20 7.58
N PHE A 32 -34.38 -4.58 8.55
CA PHE A 32 -33.69 -3.83 9.59
C PHE A 32 -33.35 -4.71 10.78
N LYS A 33 -32.05 -4.81 11.09
CA LYS A 33 -31.57 -5.47 12.30
C LYS A 33 -31.31 -4.41 13.36
N LYS A 34 -31.84 -4.61 14.56
CA LYS A 34 -31.51 -3.79 15.72
C LYS A 34 -30.02 -4.00 16.05
N VAL A 35 -29.30 -2.91 16.24
CA VAL A 35 -27.89 -2.96 16.64
C VAL A 35 -27.84 -3.26 18.14
N GLU A 36 -27.24 -4.39 18.49
CA GLU A 36 -27.03 -4.83 19.85
C GLU A 36 -25.52 -5.09 20.05
N GLY A 37 -24.95 -4.55 21.13
CA GLY A 37 -23.53 -4.69 21.42
C GLY A 37 -22.59 -3.88 20.51
N GLU A 38 -21.34 -4.30 20.46
CA GLU A 38 -20.33 -3.73 19.57
C GLU A 38 -20.51 -4.24 18.13
N LEU A 39 -20.32 -3.35 17.16
CA LEU A 39 -20.37 -3.71 15.74
C LEU A 39 -19.11 -4.48 15.37
N THR A 40 -19.27 -5.65 14.77
CA THR A 40 -18.18 -6.42 14.19
C THR A 40 -18.17 -6.27 12.67
N LEU A 41 -16.99 -6.18 12.06
CA LEU A 41 -16.83 -6.28 10.62
C LEU A 41 -16.90 -7.76 10.21
N ALA A 42 -17.60 -8.05 9.11
CA ALA A 42 -17.85 -9.43 8.68
C ALA A 42 -16.66 -10.06 7.95
N ALA A 43 -15.78 -9.21 7.40
CA ALA A 43 -14.57 -9.60 6.70
C ALA A 43 -13.58 -8.43 6.73
N GLU A 44 -12.30 -8.74 6.89
CA GLU A 44 -11.20 -7.77 6.90
C GLU A 44 -10.05 -8.35 6.06
N HIS A 45 -9.25 -7.47 5.44
CA HIS A 45 -7.97 -7.90 4.88
C HIS A 45 -7.00 -8.15 6.04
N GLU A 46 -6.21 -9.22 5.94
CA GLU A 46 -5.21 -9.58 6.93
C GLU A 46 -3.81 -9.32 6.38
N PHE A 47 -3.05 -8.46 7.07
CA PHE A 47 -1.65 -8.26 6.78
C PHE A 47 -0.85 -9.53 7.09
N GLY A 48 -0.15 -10.09 6.09
CA GLY A 48 0.68 -11.28 6.24
C GLY A 48 -0.09 -12.59 6.24
N VAL A 49 -1.24 -12.67 5.56
CA VAL A 49 -2.07 -13.89 5.49
C VAL A 49 -1.31 -15.13 4.98
N TYR A 50 -0.22 -14.95 4.23
CA TYR A 50 0.69 -16.03 3.81
C TYR A 50 1.17 -16.88 5.01
N ALA A 51 1.45 -16.23 6.15
CA ALA A 51 1.95 -16.92 7.33
C ALA A 51 0.93 -17.94 7.87
N SER A 52 -0.34 -17.55 8.00
CA SER A 52 -1.40 -18.40 8.56
C SER A 52 -1.94 -19.41 7.56
N THR A 53 -2.00 -19.06 6.27
CA THR A 53 -2.66 -19.89 5.24
C THR A 53 -1.72 -20.82 4.48
N VAL A 54 -0.45 -20.44 4.33
CA VAL A 54 0.53 -21.21 3.55
C VAL A 54 1.68 -21.69 4.42
N LYS A 55 2.44 -20.78 5.03
CA LYS A 55 3.67 -21.11 5.77
C LYS A 55 3.43 -22.11 6.90
N ASN A 56 2.41 -21.83 7.73
CA ASN A 56 2.07 -22.64 8.90
C ASN A 56 1.04 -23.74 8.61
N ASN A 57 0.69 -23.97 7.34
CA ASN A 57 -0.29 -24.97 6.97
C ASN A 57 0.38 -26.35 6.81
N PRO A 58 0.06 -27.37 7.64
CA PRO A 58 0.68 -28.69 7.55
C PRO A 58 0.23 -29.49 6.32
N GLU A 59 -0.87 -29.10 5.66
CA GLU A 59 -1.43 -29.80 4.50
C GLU A 59 -0.72 -29.44 3.18
N ILE A 60 0.10 -28.38 3.17
CA ILE A 60 0.86 -27.95 2.01
C ILE A 60 2.29 -28.49 2.12
N SER A 61 2.79 -29.10 1.05
CA SER A 61 4.16 -29.64 0.99
C SER A 61 5.20 -28.53 1.17
N ASP A 62 6.38 -28.88 1.66
CA ASP A 62 7.47 -27.90 1.83
C ASP A 62 7.96 -27.37 0.48
N GLU A 63 7.92 -28.22 -0.56
CA GLU A 63 8.20 -27.82 -1.94
C GLU A 63 7.22 -26.76 -2.44
N ASP A 64 5.92 -26.96 -2.23
CA ASP A 64 4.88 -26.01 -2.65
C ASP A 64 4.96 -24.71 -1.83
N LYS A 65 5.18 -24.78 -0.51
CA LYS A 65 5.37 -23.58 0.34
C LYS A 65 6.52 -22.72 -0.16
N LYS A 66 7.65 -23.35 -0.50
CA LYS A 66 8.82 -22.69 -1.03
C LYS A 66 8.52 -22.04 -2.38
N TYR A 67 7.91 -22.80 -3.30
CA TYR A 67 7.53 -22.28 -4.61
C TYR A 67 6.58 -21.09 -4.49
N ILE A 68 5.51 -21.20 -3.71
CA ILE A 68 4.54 -20.12 -3.50
C ILE A 68 5.24 -18.87 -2.96
N PHE A 69 6.07 -19.00 -1.93
CA PHE A 69 6.81 -17.86 -1.38
C PHE A 69 7.70 -17.19 -2.42
N GLU A 70 8.52 -17.98 -3.12
CA GLU A 70 9.44 -17.48 -4.14
C GLU A 70 8.69 -16.78 -5.28
N GLN A 71 7.54 -17.34 -5.71
CA GLN A 71 6.71 -16.72 -6.75
C GLN A 71 6.05 -15.43 -6.25
N LEU A 72 5.44 -15.40 -5.06
CA LEU A 72 4.83 -14.19 -4.52
C LEU A 72 5.86 -13.05 -4.39
N LYS A 73 7.06 -13.37 -3.90
CA LYS A 73 8.15 -12.40 -3.78
C LYS A 73 8.65 -11.93 -5.15
N SER A 74 8.84 -12.85 -6.09
CA SER A 74 9.31 -12.51 -7.45
C SER A 74 8.30 -11.62 -8.17
N ASN A 75 6.99 -11.87 -7.99
CA ASN A 75 5.96 -11.00 -8.54
C ASN A 75 5.99 -9.63 -7.87
N PHE A 76 6.09 -9.52 -6.54
CA PHE A 76 6.27 -8.22 -5.88
C PHE A 76 7.44 -7.41 -6.47
N GLU A 77 8.60 -8.04 -6.69
CA GLU A 77 9.77 -7.39 -7.29
C GLU A 77 9.54 -7.00 -8.76
N GLY A 78 8.88 -7.86 -9.54
CA GLY A 78 8.51 -7.60 -10.92
C GLY A 78 7.58 -6.39 -11.05
N GLU A 79 6.47 -6.40 -10.31
CA GLU A 79 5.48 -5.33 -10.29
C GLU A 79 6.12 -4.00 -9.86
N CYS A 80 6.97 -3.99 -8.82
CA CYS A 80 7.71 -2.78 -8.42
C CYS A 80 8.61 -2.23 -9.53
N SER A 81 9.24 -3.12 -10.32
CA SER A 81 10.06 -2.72 -11.47
C SER A 81 9.21 -2.13 -12.59
N GLU A 82 8.04 -2.72 -12.87
CA GLU A 82 7.12 -2.24 -13.91
C GLU A 82 6.62 -0.83 -13.62
N VAL A 83 6.32 -0.48 -12.35
CA VAL A 83 5.96 0.90 -11.97
C VAL A 83 6.99 1.91 -12.48
N GLY A 84 8.27 1.68 -12.18
CA GLY A 84 9.35 2.57 -12.60
C GLY A 84 9.55 2.61 -14.12
N MET A 85 9.41 1.44 -14.77
CA MET A 85 9.53 1.31 -16.22
C MET A 85 8.40 2.02 -16.96
N TYR A 86 7.14 1.83 -16.57
CA TYR A 86 5.98 2.48 -17.18
C TYR A 86 6.00 4.00 -16.97
N LEU A 87 6.38 4.50 -15.79
CA LEU A 87 6.58 5.95 -15.60
C LEU A 87 7.72 6.51 -16.47
N CYS A 88 8.77 5.73 -16.73
CA CYS A 88 9.81 6.11 -17.67
C CYS A 88 9.29 6.16 -19.12
N MET A 89 8.54 5.14 -19.54
CA MET A 89 7.90 5.08 -20.86
C MET A 89 6.89 6.21 -21.05
N ALA A 90 6.13 6.58 -20.02
CA ALA A 90 5.24 7.74 -20.03
C ALA A 90 6.01 9.02 -20.37
N ARG A 91 7.14 9.26 -19.69
CA ARG A 91 8.03 10.40 -19.97
C ARG A 91 8.58 10.39 -21.40
N VAL A 92 8.83 9.21 -21.97
CA VAL A 92 9.23 9.07 -23.39
C VAL A 92 8.09 9.49 -24.30
N ALA A 93 6.90 8.92 -24.12
CA ALA A 93 5.72 9.21 -24.94
C ALA A 93 5.36 10.72 -24.93
N HIS A 94 5.42 11.37 -23.76
CA HIS A 94 5.20 12.81 -23.64
C HIS A 94 6.23 13.63 -24.43
N ARG A 95 7.51 13.25 -24.43
CA ARG A 95 8.57 13.93 -25.20
C ARG A 95 8.42 13.73 -26.70
N GLU A 96 7.86 12.60 -27.13
CA GLU A 96 7.56 12.31 -28.52
C GLU A 96 6.27 12.98 -29.01
N GLY A 97 5.50 13.59 -28.11
CA GLY A 97 4.25 14.29 -28.44
C GLY A 97 3.02 13.39 -28.44
N TYR A 98 3.04 12.26 -27.72
CA TYR A 98 1.92 11.32 -27.57
C TYR A 98 1.34 11.36 -26.14
N PRO A 99 0.63 12.44 -25.76
CA PRO A 99 0.19 12.62 -24.38
C PRO A 99 -0.82 11.55 -23.92
N GLU A 100 -1.69 11.06 -24.80
CA GLU A 100 -2.67 10.02 -24.46
C GLU A 100 -2.00 8.68 -24.14
N ILE A 101 -0.92 8.35 -24.85
CA ILE A 101 -0.11 7.15 -24.57
C ILE A 101 0.62 7.33 -23.24
N GLY A 102 1.18 8.52 -22.98
CA GLY A 102 1.83 8.84 -21.72
C GLY A 102 0.87 8.72 -20.52
N LEU A 103 -0.35 9.21 -20.64
CA LEU A 103 -1.38 9.10 -19.61
C LEU A 103 -1.82 7.64 -19.38
N TYR A 104 -1.87 6.82 -20.43
CA TYR A 104 -2.14 5.39 -20.26
C TYR A 104 -1.00 4.67 -19.52
N TRP A 105 0.26 4.98 -19.84
CA TRP A 105 1.40 4.42 -19.11
C TRP A 105 1.40 4.81 -17.64
N GLU A 106 1.04 6.05 -17.31
CA GLU A 106 0.87 6.48 -15.92
C GLU A 106 -0.23 5.69 -15.21
N LYS A 107 -1.37 5.45 -15.88
CA LYS A 107 -2.44 4.61 -15.35
C LYS A 107 -1.95 3.18 -15.10
N ALA A 108 -1.29 2.56 -16.07
CA ALA A 108 -0.75 1.20 -15.92
C ALA A 108 0.24 1.12 -14.76
N ALA A 109 1.11 2.12 -14.59
CA ALA A 109 2.02 2.17 -13.45
C ALA A 109 1.30 2.19 -12.09
N PHE A 110 0.14 2.85 -11.98
CA PHE A 110 -0.67 2.80 -10.75
C PHE A 110 -1.37 1.46 -10.54
N GLU A 111 -1.75 0.76 -11.62
CA GLU A 111 -2.30 -0.60 -11.55
C GLU A 111 -1.22 -1.59 -11.06
N GLU A 112 0.01 -1.54 -11.58
CA GLU A 112 1.09 -2.39 -11.08
C GLU A 112 1.53 -2.03 -9.66
N ALA A 113 1.44 -0.76 -9.27
CA ALA A 113 1.65 -0.36 -7.88
C ALA A 113 0.60 -0.99 -6.94
N GLU A 114 -0.65 -1.13 -7.40
CA GLU A 114 -1.70 -1.85 -6.68
C GLU A 114 -1.38 -3.35 -6.58
N HIS A 115 -0.91 -3.97 -7.67
CA HIS A 115 -0.49 -5.37 -7.67
C HIS A 115 0.67 -5.62 -6.70
N ALA A 116 1.71 -4.79 -6.75
CA ALA A 116 2.83 -4.84 -5.81
C ALA A 116 2.35 -4.71 -4.36
N ALA A 117 1.45 -3.75 -4.08
CA ALA A 117 0.89 -3.57 -2.74
C ALA A 117 0.14 -4.81 -2.24
N LYS A 118 -0.64 -5.48 -3.10
CA LYS A 118 -1.35 -6.72 -2.75
C LYS A 118 -0.38 -7.87 -2.45
N PHE A 119 0.66 -8.07 -3.24
CA PHE A 119 1.69 -9.08 -2.93
C PHE A 119 2.40 -8.79 -1.61
N ALA A 120 2.72 -7.52 -1.34
CA ALA A 120 3.32 -7.09 -0.08
C ALA A 120 2.39 -7.30 1.12
N GLU A 121 1.09 -7.03 0.98
CA GLU A 121 0.09 -7.27 2.03
C GLU A 121 -0.09 -8.77 2.30
N LEU A 122 -0.14 -9.61 1.25
CA LEU A 122 -0.23 -11.07 1.39
C LEU A 122 0.96 -11.65 2.18
N LEU A 123 2.18 -11.22 1.84
CA LEU A 123 3.40 -11.72 2.47
C LEU A 123 3.68 -11.08 3.84
N GLY A 124 3.28 -9.82 4.05
CA GLY A 124 3.49 -9.09 5.29
C GLY A 124 4.94 -9.11 5.76
N SER A 125 5.17 -9.45 7.03
CA SER A 125 6.50 -9.47 7.63
C SER A 125 7.41 -10.60 7.09
N ASP A 126 6.88 -11.56 6.34
CA ASP A 126 7.69 -12.55 5.62
C ASP A 126 8.37 -11.96 4.37
N LEU A 127 7.84 -10.86 3.81
CA LEU A 127 8.52 -10.10 2.76
C LEU A 127 9.60 -9.19 3.34
N GLU A 128 9.27 -8.44 4.40
CA GLU A 128 10.17 -7.52 5.08
C GLU A 128 9.82 -7.43 6.57
N VAL A 129 10.74 -7.89 7.42
CA VAL A 129 10.52 -8.10 8.86
C VAL A 129 10.13 -6.82 9.63
N ASN A 130 10.55 -5.65 9.16
CA ASN A 130 10.23 -4.38 9.80
C ASN A 130 8.89 -3.79 9.32
N MET A 131 8.31 -4.32 8.25
CA MET A 131 6.97 -3.96 7.80
C MET A 131 5.96 -4.75 8.65
N THR A 132 5.11 -4.02 9.37
CA THR A 132 4.15 -4.57 10.33
C THR A 132 2.74 -4.07 10.07
N ASP A 133 1.78 -4.62 10.79
CA ASP A 133 0.39 -4.16 10.88
C ASP A 133 0.22 -2.83 11.66
N SER A 134 1.30 -2.24 12.16
CA SER A 134 1.27 -1.03 12.99
C SER A 134 1.78 0.20 12.26
N THR A 135 0.89 1.18 12.03
CA THR A 135 1.25 2.48 11.45
C THR A 135 2.39 3.17 12.21
N LYS A 136 2.38 3.12 13.56
CA LYS A 136 3.43 3.71 14.39
C LYS A 136 4.80 3.09 14.11
N LYS A 137 4.87 1.76 14.08
CA LYS A 137 6.13 1.03 13.82
C LYS A 137 6.62 1.28 12.40
N ASN A 138 5.73 1.23 11.42
CA ASN A 138 6.07 1.47 10.02
C ASN A 138 6.60 2.90 9.81
N LEU A 139 5.98 3.91 10.42
CA LEU A 139 6.48 5.29 10.38
C LEU A 139 7.87 5.41 11.01
N ALA A 140 8.08 4.84 12.20
CA ALA A 140 9.38 4.87 12.87
C ALA A 140 10.47 4.22 12.00
N TRP A 141 10.20 3.04 11.45
CA TRP A 141 11.11 2.34 10.56
C TRP A 141 11.41 3.15 9.28
N ARG A 142 10.39 3.73 8.64
CA ARG A 142 10.60 4.52 7.43
C ARG A 142 11.38 5.81 7.68
N VAL A 143 11.24 6.46 8.84
CA VAL A 143 12.10 7.59 9.23
C VAL A 143 13.57 7.16 9.21
N ASP A 144 13.90 6.03 9.84
CA ASP A 144 15.27 5.51 9.88
C ASP A 144 15.78 5.14 8.48
N CYS A 145 14.94 4.54 7.64
CA CYS A 145 15.27 4.24 6.24
C CYS A 145 15.66 5.49 5.45
N GLU A 146 14.97 6.61 5.63
CA GLU A 146 15.25 7.83 4.85
C GLU A 146 16.63 8.44 5.18
N TYR A 147 17.13 8.30 6.42
CA TYR A 147 18.50 8.70 6.75
C TYR A 147 19.53 7.89 5.96
N GLY A 148 19.34 6.57 5.87
CA GLY A 148 20.21 5.68 5.09
C GLY A 148 20.13 5.95 3.58
N ALA A 149 18.91 6.09 3.05
CA ALA A 149 18.67 6.36 1.63
C ALA A 149 19.25 7.70 1.19
N THR A 150 19.10 8.74 2.02
CA THR A 150 19.70 10.06 1.80
C THR A 150 21.22 9.96 1.68
N SER A 151 21.88 9.26 2.62
CA SER A 151 23.34 9.11 2.61
C SER A 151 23.81 8.33 1.39
N GLY A 152 23.19 7.20 1.08
CA GLY A 152 23.56 6.37 -0.06
C GLY A 152 23.45 7.10 -1.40
N LYS A 153 22.35 7.84 -1.62
CA LYS A 153 22.16 8.65 -2.83
C LYS A 153 23.17 9.78 -2.91
N PHE A 154 23.46 10.46 -1.79
CA PHE A 154 24.45 11.53 -1.78
C PHE A 154 25.86 11.02 -2.10
N ASP A 155 26.25 9.86 -1.59
CA ASP A 155 27.56 9.27 -1.89
C ASP A 155 27.67 8.82 -3.36
N LEU A 156 26.60 8.26 -3.93
CA LEU A 156 26.51 7.97 -5.36
C LEU A 156 26.66 9.25 -6.20
N ALA A 157 25.95 10.32 -5.84
CA ALA A 157 26.04 11.59 -6.54
C ALA A 157 27.46 12.18 -6.48
N LYS A 158 28.12 12.16 -5.31
CA LYS A 158 29.53 12.57 -5.18
C LYS A 158 30.45 11.75 -6.08
N CYS A 159 30.26 10.43 -6.13
CA CYS A 159 31.03 9.56 -6.99
C CYS A 159 30.86 9.93 -8.47
N ALA A 160 29.62 10.16 -8.91
CA ALA A 160 29.32 10.62 -10.27
C ALA A 160 30.01 11.96 -10.56
N LYS A 161 29.93 12.92 -9.64
CA LYS A 161 30.55 14.25 -9.81
C LYS A 161 32.07 14.18 -9.92
N LYS A 162 32.72 13.35 -9.08
CA LYS A 162 34.17 13.12 -9.15
C LYS A 162 34.62 12.60 -10.52
N ASN A 163 33.75 11.87 -11.22
CA ASN A 163 34.01 11.30 -12.54
C ASN A 163 33.43 12.14 -13.69
N ASN A 164 33.01 13.38 -13.45
CA ASN A 164 32.40 14.27 -14.45
C ASN A 164 31.14 13.69 -15.13
N LEU A 165 30.35 12.89 -14.40
CA LEU A 165 29.10 12.30 -14.88
C LEU A 165 27.90 13.16 -14.42
N ASP A 166 27.80 14.38 -14.95
CA ASP A 166 26.87 15.41 -14.44
C ASP A 166 25.39 14.97 -14.50
N ALA A 167 24.95 14.29 -15.57
CA ALA A 167 23.56 13.82 -15.67
C ALA A 167 23.16 12.86 -14.52
N ILE A 168 24.09 12.01 -14.08
CA ILE A 168 23.88 11.09 -12.96
C ILE A 168 23.93 11.87 -11.65
N HIS A 169 24.93 12.74 -11.47
CA HIS A 169 25.05 13.55 -10.27
C HIS A 169 23.79 14.41 -10.04
N ASP A 170 23.37 15.17 -11.03
CA ASP A 170 22.29 16.15 -10.88
C ASP A 170 20.98 15.47 -10.51
N THR A 171 20.66 14.36 -11.18
CA THR A 171 19.45 13.58 -10.92
C THR A 171 19.47 12.94 -9.53
N VAL A 172 20.54 12.22 -9.18
CA VAL A 172 20.61 11.46 -7.92
C VAL A 172 20.78 12.38 -6.72
N HIS A 173 21.46 13.51 -6.87
CA HIS A 173 21.59 14.51 -5.81
C HIS A 173 20.24 15.15 -5.48
N GLU A 174 19.42 15.45 -6.49
CA GLU A 174 18.07 15.93 -6.23
C GLU A 174 17.22 14.87 -5.50
N MET A 175 17.31 13.60 -5.91
CA MET A 175 16.66 12.49 -5.18
C MET A 175 17.16 12.36 -3.72
N ALA A 176 18.43 12.64 -3.44
CA ALA A 176 18.93 12.66 -2.06
C ALA A 176 18.26 13.76 -1.22
N ARG A 177 17.94 14.92 -1.82
CA ARG A 177 17.19 15.99 -1.15
C ARG A 177 15.73 15.61 -0.95
N ASP A 178 15.15 14.88 -1.90
CA ASP A 178 13.82 14.32 -1.77
C ASP A 178 13.74 13.38 -0.56
N GLU A 179 14.71 12.48 -0.36
CA GLU A 179 14.71 11.61 0.82
C GLU A 179 14.87 12.37 2.14
N ALA A 180 15.67 13.43 2.16
CA ALA A 180 15.73 14.30 3.33
C ALA A 180 14.37 14.95 3.63
N ARG A 181 13.65 15.40 2.59
CA ARG A 181 12.28 15.94 2.72
C ARG A 181 11.30 14.87 3.20
N HIS A 182 11.35 13.66 2.63
CA HIS A 182 10.50 12.53 3.05
C HIS A 182 10.74 12.18 4.52
N GLY A 183 12.01 12.06 4.93
CA GLY A 183 12.39 11.78 6.32
C GLY A 183 11.82 12.82 7.29
N LYS A 184 11.89 14.12 6.95
CA LYS A 184 11.29 15.18 7.77
C LYS A 184 9.77 15.13 7.84
N ALA A 185 9.10 14.83 6.73
CA ALA A 185 7.65 14.66 6.73
C ALA A 185 7.21 13.47 7.61
N LEU A 186 7.86 12.32 7.45
CA LEU A 186 7.58 11.11 8.23
C LEU A 186 7.88 11.31 9.71
N GLU A 187 9.00 11.96 10.05
CA GLU A 187 9.38 12.29 11.44
C GLU A 187 8.32 13.21 12.08
N GLY A 188 7.84 14.21 11.33
CA GLY A 188 6.78 15.11 11.79
C GLY A 188 5.46 14.38 12.05
N LEU A 189 5.06 13.47 11.15
CA LEU A 189 3.85 12.64 11.32
C LEU A 189 3.97 11.71 12.52
N LEU A 190 5.10 11.03 12.69
CA LEU A 190 5.35 10.14 13.81
C LEU A 190 5.21 10.88 15.15
N LYS A 191 5.86 12.05 15.28
CA LYS A 191 5.77 12.88 16.49
C LYS A 191 4.35 13.38 16.74
N ARG A 192 3.66 13.85 15.70
CA ARG A 192 2.31 14.42 15.82
C ARG A 192 1.28 13.41 16.33
N TYR A 193 1.34 12.17 15.86
CA TYR A 193 0.30 11.17 16.15
C TYR A 193 0.71 10.16 17.23
N PHE A 194 2.00 10.01 17.52
CA PHE A 194 2.51 8.93 18.38
C PHE A 194 3.63 9.30 19.35
N GLY A 195 4.07 10.56 19.38
CA GLY A 195 5.15 11.08 20.22
C GLY A 195 4.69 11.86 21.45
#